data_AF-A0A800AHZ4-F1
#
_entry.id   AF-A0A800AHZ4-F1
#
_cell.length_a   1.000
_cell.length_b   1.000
_cell.length_c   1.000
_cell.angle_alpha   90.00
_cell.angle_beta   90.00
_cell.angle_gamma   90.00
#
_symmetry.space_group_name_H-M   'P 1'
#
loop_
_entity.id
_entity.type
_entity.pdbx_description
1 polymer ?
#
loop_
_entity_poly.entity_id
_entity_poly.type
_entity_poly.pdbx_seq_one_letter_code
_entity_poly.pdbx_strand_id
1 'polypeptide(L)'
;MAQMKNQNPLEPMNNQEFIAQLTSFSSLEQLENLNQRTSLSVELQKSQINTAAMGLIGKKIKAPGDIIELKEETPVDISYELEADANVTINIYDSSDKLVKTINAGIQKAGENQLVWDGTTDSDKKLPQGIYTYEIISTGSEGEPVSVKTFMFGQVEKIQFDNGSALLFVGNREIALSDVHTVSR
;
A
#
# COMPACT_ATOMS: atom_id res chain seq x y z
N MET A 1 -35.11 -44.38 67.96
CA MET A 1 -34.66 -42.99 68.20
C MET A 1 -33.38 -42.81 67.43
N ALA A 2 -33.50 -42.20 66.26
CA ALA A 2 -32.47 -42.13 65.25
C ALA A 2 -31.36 -41.15 65.64
N GLN A 3 -30.13 -41.53 65.29
CA GLN A 3 -28.89 -40.76 65.45
C GLN A 3 -29.01 -39.40 64.74
N MET A 4 -29.07 -38.32 65.52
CA MET A 4 -28.90 -36.95 65.04
C MET A 4 -28.02 -36.15 65.99
N LYS A 5 -26.76 -36.53 66.10
CA LYS A 5 -25.70 -35.62 66.53
C LYS A 5 -24.47 -35.91 65.68
N ASN A 6 -23.90 -34.85 65.13
CA ASN A 6 -22.58 -34.82 64.52
C ASN A 6 -22.44 -35.21 63.04
N GLN A 7 -23.37 -34.78 62.18
CA GLN A 7 -22.92 -34.44 60.83
C GLN A 7 -22.25 -33.06 60.89
N ASN A 8 -20.93 -33.09 60.81
CA ASN A 8 -20.06 -31.95 60.67
C ASN A 8 -20.43 -31.24 59.35
N PRO A 9 -20.82 -29.96 59.35
CA PRO A 9 -21.08 -29.17 58.16
C PRO A 9 -19.74 -28.79 57.50
N LEU A 10 -18.97 -29.78 57.07
CA LEU A 10 -17.68 -29.55 56.41
C LEU A 10 -17.88 -29.36 54.91
N GLU A 11 -18.18 -28.12 54.57
CA GLU A 11 -17.55 -27.33 53.50
C GLU A 11 -17.31 -27.96 52.11
N PRO A 12 -18.22 -28.69 51.45
CA PRO A 12 -17.97 -29.15 50.08
C PRO A 12 -18.38 -28.07 49.05
N MET A 13 -19.42 -27.27 49.35
CA MET A 13 -19.89 -26.19 48.47
C MET A 13 -18.88 -25.05 48.36
N ASN A 14 -18.32 -24.60 49.49
CA ASN A 14 -17.34 -23.51 49.52
C ASN A 14 -16.03 -23.92 48.84
N ASN A 15 -15.59 -25.18 48.99
CA ASN A 15 -14.39 -25.69 48.32
C ASN A 15 -14.59 -25.87 46.80
N GLN A 16 -15.78 -26.32 46.35
CA GLN A 16 -16.07 -26.41 44.92
C GLN A 16 -16.24 -25.04 44.26
N GLU A 17 -16.90 -24.07 44.92
CA GLU A 17 -16.97 -22.68 44.46
C GLU A 17 -15.59 -22.00 44.47
N PHE A 18 -14.77 -22.23 45.49
CA PHE A 18 -13.40 -21.72 45.57
C PHE A 18 -12.49 -22.33 44.49
N ILE A 19 -12.60 -23.64 44.22
CA ILE A 19 -11.88 -24.30 43.13
C ILE A 19 -12.37 -23.79 41.75
N ALA A 20 -13.68 -23.57 41.58
CA ALA A 20 -14.23 -22.98 40.36
C ALA A 20 -13.73 -21.54 40.16
N GLN A 21 -13.60 -20.77 41.25
CA GLN A 21 -13.06 -19.41 41.23
C GLN A 21 -11.55 -19.39 40.93
N LEU A 22 -10.76 -20.29 41.52
CA LEU A 22 -9.33 -20.47 41.19
C LEU A 22 -9.14 -20.89 39.72
N THR A 23 -9.98 -21.79 39.21
CA THR A 23 -9.94 -22.21 37.80
C THR A 23 -10.31 -21.07 36.86
N SER A 24 -11.28 -20.24 37.26
CA SER A 24 -11.67 -19.02 36.53
C SER A 24 -10.56 -17.98 36.53
N PHE A 25 -9.86 -17.78 37.66
CA PHE A 25 -8.69 -16.91 37.73
C PHE A 25 -7.53 -17.42 36.89
N SER A 26 -7.24 -18.72 36.90
CA SER A 26 -6.21 -19.33 36.05
C SER A 26 -6.52 -19.17 34.57
N SER A 27 -7.80 -19.28 34.19
CA SER A 27 -8.27 -19.05 32.82
C SER A 27 -8.15 -17.57 32.41
N LEU A 28 -8.49 -16.63 33.31
CA LEU A 28 -8.33 -15.20 33.09
C LEU A 28 -6.85 -14.81 32.96
N GLU A 29 -5.99 -15.35 33.80
CA GLU A 29 -4.54 -15.16 33.74
C GLU A 29 -3.97 -15.72 32.43
N GLN A 30 -4.46 -16.87 31.97
CA GLN A 30 -4.07 -17.42 30.67
C GLN A 30 -4.52 -16.54 29.50
N LEU A 31 -5.73 -15.97 29.56
CA LEU A 31 -6.23 -15.01 28.56
C LEU A 31 -5.41 -13.71 28.57
N GLU A 32 -5.07 -13.19 29.74
CA GLU A 32 -4.22 -12.01 29.88
C GLU A 32 -2.82 -12.24 29.28
N ASN A 33 -2.20 -13.38 29.63
CA ASN A 33 -0.93 -13.79 29.04
C ASN A 33 -1.00 -13.96 27.51
N LEU A 34 -2.13 -14.45 26.99
CA LEU A 34 -2.35 -14.61 25.55
C LEU A 34 -2.48 -13.25 24.85
N ASN A 35 -3.19 -12.29 25.46
CA ASN A 35 -3.32 -10.92 24.95
C ASN A 35 -1.95 -10.21 24.93
N GLN A 36 -1.13 -10.37 25.96
CA GLN A 36 0.23 -9.82 26.01
C GLN A 36 1.14 -10.41 24.94
N ARG A 37 1.12 -11.74 24.76
CA ARG A 37 1.88 -12.41 23.68
C ARG A 37 1.43 -11.95 22.30
N THR A 38 0.14 -11.77 22.10
CA THR A 38 -0.42 -11.27 20.83
C THR A 38 0.07 -9.86 20.56
N SER A 39 0.05 -8.99 21.57
CA SER A 39 0.54 -7.62 21.47
C SER A 39 2.03 -7.55 21.12
N LEU A 40 2.86 -8.37 21.79
CA LEU A 40 4.29 -8.49 21.48
C LEU A 40 4.52 -9.04 20.06
N SER A 41 3.72 -10.01 19.62
CA SER A 41 3.79 -10.56 18.27
C SER A 41 3.49 -9.49 17.21
N VAL A 42 2.48 -8.65 17.44
CA VAL A 42 2.15 -7.51 16.56
C VAL A 42 3.30 -6.51 16.53
N GLU A 43 3.91 -6.21 17.68
CA GLU A 43 5.05 -5.27 17.76
C GLU A 43 6.29 -5.80 17.03
N LEU A 44 6.60 -7.09 17.17
CA LEU A 44 7.66 -7.77 16.43
C LEU A 44 7.39 -7.73 14.91
N GLN A 45 6.15 -7.95 14.49
CA GLN A 45 5.76 -7.86 13.09
C GLN A 45 5.94 -6.43 12.54
N LYS A 46 5.54 -5.40 13.31
CA LYS A 46 5.79 -3.99 12.96
C LYS A 46 7.29 -3.70 12.81
N SER A 47 8.12 -4.20 13.73
CA SER A 47 9.57 -4.04 13.66
C SER A 47 10.18 -4.68 12.40
N GLN A 48 9.70 -5.86 12.02
CA GLN A 48 10.12 -6.54 10.78
C GLN A 48 9.72 -5.75 9.53
N ILE A 49 8.47 -5.25 9.47
CA ILE A 49 8.00 -4.39 8.38
C ILE A 49 8.86 -3.13 8.28
N ASN A 50 9.14 -2.48 9.41
CA ASN A 50 9.93 -1.26 9.43
C ASN A 50 11.35 -1.51 8.91
N THR A 51 11.98 -2.61 9.33
CA THR A 51 13.32 -3.01 8.86
C THR A 51 13.32 -3.29 7.35
N ALA A 52 12.31 -4.01 6.85
CA ALA A 52 12.18 -4.29 5.42
C ALA A 52 12.00 -3.00 4.61
N ALA A 53 11.19 -2.07 5.11
CA ALA A 53 10.96 -0.77 4.49
C ALA A 53 12.26 0.04 4.43
N MET A 54 13.05 0.12 5.51
CA MET A 54 14.33 0.85 5.52
C MET A 54 15.28 0.44 4.39
N GLY A 55 15.25 -0.82 3.98
CA GLY A 55 16.03 -1.33 2.85
C GLY A 55 15.61 -0.78 1.48
N LEU A 56 14.49 -0.07 1.39
CA LEU A 56 13.97 0.54 0.16
C LEU A 56 14.51 1.94 -0.10
N ILE A 57 15.06 2.62 0.91
CA ILE A 57 15.67 3.94 0.72
C ILE A 57 16.76 3.85 -0.36
N GLY A 58 16.67 4.75 -1.33
CA GLY A 58 17.56 4.81 -2.48
C GLY A 58 17.24 3.81 -3.61
N LYS A 59 16.27 2.90 -3.44
CA LYS A 59 15.80 2.01 -4.52
C LYS A 59 14.71 2.69 -5.35
N LYS A 60 14.58 2.25 -6.60
CA LYS A 60 13.45 2.62 -7.45
C LYS A 60 12.27 1.69 -7.18
N ILE A 61 11.06 2.23 -7.14
CA ILE A 61 9.83 1.45 -6.97
C ILE A 61 8.86 1.68 -8.12
N LYS A 62 7.99 0.70 -8.40
CA LYS A 62 6.75 0.86 -9.18
C LYS A 62 5.57 0.83 -8.20
N ALA A 63 4.70 1.82 -8.26
CA ALA A 63 3.49 1.90 -7.42
C ALA A 63 2.32 2.50 -8.23
N PRO A 64 1.05 2.31 -7.82
CA PRO A 64 -0.07 3.03 -8.40
C PRO A 64 0.18 4.54 -8.38
N GLY A 65 -0.08 5.19 -9.51
CA GLY A 65 0.09 6.63 -9.59
C GLY A 65 0.22 7.13 -11.02
N ASP A 66 0.06 8.43 -11.15
CA ASP A 66 -0.07 9.19 -12.38
C ASP A 66 1.00 10.28 -12.50
N ILE A 67 2.04 10.20 -11.66
CA ILE A 67 3.13 11.17 -11.64
C ILE A 67 4.35 10.64 -12.37
N ILE A 68 4.98 11.56 -13.10
CA ILE A 68 6.27 11.38 -13.75
C ILE A 68 7.21 12.52 -13.35
N GLU A 69 8.45 12.17 -13.02
CA GLU A 69 9.52 13.13 -12.73
C GLU A 69 10.39 13.28 -13.98
N LEU A 70 10.31 14.44 -14.63
CA LEU A 70 11.18 14.76 -15.76
C LEU A 70 12.51 15.29 -15.25
N LYS A 71 13.58 14.54 -15.50
CA LYS A 71 14.99 14.96 -15.27
C LYS A 71 15.59 15.46 -16.57
N GLU A 72 16.63 16.28 -16.47
CA GLU A 72 17.25 16.94 -17.64
C GLU A 72 17.45 15.97 -18.82
N GLU A 73 16.73 16.28 -19.91
CA GLU A 73 16.80 15.61 -21.22
C GLU A 73 16.65 14.08 -21.18
N THR A 74 16.04 13.55 -20.13
CA THR A 74 15.86 12.11 -19.96
C THR A 74 14.42 11.74 -20.29
N PRO A 75 14.18 10.94 -21.34
CA PRO A 75 12.85 10.41 -21.62
C PRO A 75 12.33 9.62 -20.41
N VAL A 76 11.03 9.70 -20.17
CA VAL A 76 10.37 9.08 -19.02
C VAL A 76 9.38 8.03 -19.50
N ASP A 77 9.42 6.89 -18.83
CA ASP A 77 8.48 5.79 -19.06
C ASP A 77 7.13 6.07 -18.39
N ILE A 78 6.07 5.94 -19.16
CA ILE A 78 4.67 5.94 -18.71
C ILE A 78 4.19 4.49 -18.79
N SER A 79 3.89 3.88 -17.66
CA SER A 79 3.37 2.51 -17.59
C SER A 79 1.94 2.47 -17.12
N TYR A 80 1.15 1.62 -17.75
CA TYR A 80 -0.25 1.43 -17.43
C TYR A 80 -0.70 0.01 -17.76
N GLU A 81 -1.82 -0.42 -17.19
CA GLU A 81 -2.43 -1.73 -17.44
C GLU A 81 -3.87 -1.54 -17.89
N LEU A 82 -4.22 -2.12 -19.04
CA LEU A 82 -5.57 -2.09 -19.61
C LEU A 82 -6.31 -3.39 -19.29
N GLU A 83 -7.58 -3.29 -18.91
CA GLU A 83 -8.43 -4.48 -18.70
C GLU A 83 -8.84 -5.17 -20.02
N ALA A 84 -8.87 -4.43 -21.13
CA ALA A 84 -9.22 -4.93 -22.46
C ALA A 84 -8.46 -4.15 -23.55
N ASP A 85 -8.50 -4.63 -24.79
CA ASP A 85 -7.97 -3.88 -25.94
C ASP A 85 -8.68 -2.53 -26.06
N ALA A 86 -7.92 -1.43 -26.20
CA ALA A 86 -8.49 -0.08 -26.22
C ALA A 86 -7.66 0.88 -27.08
N ASN A 87 -8.31 1.86 -27.70
CA ASN A 87 -7.65 3.04 -28.25
C ASN A 87 -7.26 3.98 -27.10
N VAL A 88 -5.99 4.39 -27.05
CA VAL A 88 -5.40 5.10 -25.92
C VAL A 88 -4.91 6.49 -26.32
N THR A 89 -5.28 7.49 -25.51
CA THR A 89 -4.74 8.85 -25.54
C THR A 89 -4.16 9.18 -24.16
N ILE A 90 -2.94 9.72 -24.12
CA ILE A 90 -2.29 10.14 -22.88
C ILE A 90 -2.14 11.66 -22.89
N ASN A 91 -2.71 12.31 -21.89
CA ASN A 91 -2.58 13.74 -21.67
C ASN A 91 -1.56 13.97 -20.56
N ILE A 92 -0.63 14.89 -20.75
CA ILE A 92 0.39 15.24 -19.75
C ILE A 92 0.22 16.69 -19.35
N TYR A 93 0.21 16.94 -18.05
CA TYR A 93 -0.05 18.22 -17.41
C TYR A 93 1.15 18.66 -16.58
N ASP A 94 1.43 19.96 -16.57
CA ASP A 94 2.40 20.56 -15.65
C ASP A 94 1.83 20.76 -14.23
N SER A 95 2.65 21.28 -13.32
CA SER A 95 2.27 21.53 -11.91
C SER A 95 1.18 22.59 -11.71
N SER A 96 0.79 23.32 -12.77
CA SER A 96 -0.32 24.27 -12.77
C SER A 96 -1.58 23.69 -13.44
N ASP A 97 -1.65 22.37 -13.61
CA ASP A 97 -2.70 21.61 -14.30
C ASP A 97 -2.88 22.01 -15.78
N LYS A 98 -1.86 22.62 -16.39
CA LYS A 98 -1.90 23.00 -17.79
C LYS A 98 -1.48 21.82 -18.66
N LEU A 99 -2.30 21.47 -19.64
CA LEU A 99 -1.96 20.48 -20.66
C LEU A 99 -0.72 20.93 -21.45
N VAL A 100 0.30 20.08 -21.48
CA VAL A 100 1.58 20.35 -22.18
C VAL A 100 1.86 19.40 -23.34
N LYS A 101 1.33 18.17 -23.31
CA LYS A 101 1.51 17.17 -24.37
C LYS A 101 0.28 16.27 -24.45
N THR A 102 -0.11 15.90 -25.67
CA THR A 102 -1.03 14.79 -25.93
C THR A 102 -0.34 13.73 -26.79
N ILE A 103 -0.30 12.50 -26.28
CA ILE A 103 0.26 11.34 -27.00
C ILE A 103 -0.90 10.46 -27.45
N ASN A 104 -1.09 10.37 -28.77
CA ASN A 104 -2.06 9.44 -29.37
C ASN A 104 -1.38 8.09 -29.58
N ALA A 105 -1.62 7.14 -28.69
CA ALA A 105 -1.01 5.81 -28.72
C ALA A 105 -1.72 4.84 -29.67
N GLY A 106 -2.94 5.18 -30.12
CA GLY A 106 -3.74 4.29 -30.97
C GLY A 106 -4.23 3.06 -30.19
N ILE A 107 -4.54 1.99 -30.91
CA ILE A 107 -5.03 0.74 -30.33
C ILE A 107 -3.89 0.01 -29.60
N GLN A 108 -4.10 -0.27 -28.32
CA GLN A 108 -3.21 -0.99 -27.42
C GLN A 108 -3.91 -2.26 -26.93
N LYS A 109 -3.12 -3.27 -26.55
CA LYS A 109 -3.64 -4.58 -26.10
C LYS A 109 -3.95 -4.58 -24.61
N ALA A 110 -4.89 -5.43 -24.20
CA ALA A 110 -5.11 -5.73 -22.79
C ALA A 110 -3.81 -6.17 -22.09
N GLY A 111 -3.67 -5.82 -20.82
CA GLY A 111 -2.48 -6.10 -19.99
C GLY A 111 -1.55 -4.88 -19.85
N GLU A 112 -0.31 -5.15 -19.43
CA GLU A 112 0.70 -4.12 -19.19
C GLU A 112 1.19 -3.50 -20.51
N ASN A 113 1.20 -2.17 -20.55
CA ASN A 113 1.68 -1.37 -21.66
C ASN A 113 2.64 -0.30 -21.14
N GLN A 114 3.54 0.15 -22.01
CA GLN A 114 4.54 1.17 -21.71
C GLN A 114 4.72 2.09 -22.92
N LEU A 115 4.79 3.39 -22.65
CA LEU A 115 5.09 4.42 -23.63
C LEU A 115 6.17 5.35 -23.08
N VAL A 116 6.92 5.97 -23.98
CA VAL A 116 7.99 6.89 -23.61
C VAL A 116 7.56 8.31 -23.94
N TRP A 117 7.62 9.19 -22.95
CA TRP A 117 7.53 10.64 -23.17
C TRP A 117 8.93 11.24 -23.17
N ASP A 118 9.23 12.02 -24.20
CA ASP A 118 10.54 12.65 -24.42
C ASP A 118 10.73 13.97 -23.65
N GLY A 119 9.78 14.37 -22.82
CA GLY A 119 9.84 15.63 -22.06
C GLY A 119 9.59 16.87 -22.93
N THR A 120 8.88 16.72 -24.05
CA THR A 120 8.52 17.83 -24.94
C THR A 120 7.02 18.14 -24.91
N THR A 121 6.68 19.33 -25.42
CA THR A 121 5.30 19.72 -25.73
C THR A 121 4.82 19.21 -27.10
N ASP A 122 3.56 19.44 -27.46
CA ASP A 122 3.06 19.14 -28.82
C ASP A 122 3.75 19.94 -29.94
N SER A 123 4.43 21.04 -29.61
CA SER A 123 5.23 21.83 -30.56
C SER A 123 6.72 21.48 -30.51
N ASP A 124 7.08 20.30 -29.98
CA ASP A 124 8.45 19.79 -29.80
C ASP A 124 9.39 20.68 -28.97
N LYS A 125 8.81 21.65 -28.23
CA LYS A 125 9.56 22.46 -27.27
C LYS A 125 9.87 21.63 -26.04
N LYS A 126 11.14 21.61 -25.62
CA LYS A 126 11.59 20.99 -24.36
C LYS A 126 10.95 21.68 -23.15
N LEU A 127 10.54 20.86 -22.19
CA LEU A 127 9.99 21.31 -20.92
C LEU A 127 11.07 21.33 -19.82
N PRO A 128 10.92 22.20 -18.82
CA PRO A 128 11.85 22.23 -17.69
C PRO A 128 11.75 20.94 -16.88
N GLN A 129 12.83 20.60 -16.17
CA GLN A 129 12.78 19.54 -15.16
C GLN A 129 11.68 19.84 -14.14
N GLY A 130 11.02 18.79 -13.66
CA GLY A 130 9.93 18.93 -12.71
C GLY A 130 9.02 17.74 -12.65
N ILE A 131 8.00 17.87 -11.81
CA ILE A 131 6.94 16.90 -11.64
C ILE A 131 5.82 17.23 -12.62
N TYR A 132 5.39 16.23 -13.37
CA TYR A 132 4.25 16.29 -14.26
C TYR A 132 3.27 15.18 -13.89
N THR A 133 2.01 15.38 -14.23
CA THR A 133 0.95 14.39 -14.06
C THR A 133 0.46 13.95 -15.43
N TYR A 134 0.08 12.69 -15.58
CA TYR A 134 -0.50 12.18 -16.80
C TYR A 134 -1.87 11.55 -16.56
N GLU A 135 -2.75 11.68 -17.53
CA GLU A 135 -4.08 11.06 -17.55
C GLU A 135 -4.16 10.16 -18.78
N ILE A 136 -4.78 8.99 -18.62
CA ILE A 136 -5.01 8.07 -19.73
C ILE A 136 -6.49 7.97 -20.01
N ILE A 137 -6.86 8.28 -21.26
CA ILE A 137 -8.19 8.05 -21.80
C ILE A 137 -8.12 6.80 -22.68
N SER A 138 -8.91 5.80 -22.33
CA SER A 138 -8.97 4.51 -23.02
C SER A 138 -10.41 4.19 -23.44
N THR A 139 -10.60 3.97 -24.74
CA THR A 139 -11.92 3.62 -25.32
C THR A 139 -11.84 2.32 -26.09
N GLY A 140 -12.77 1.40 -25.83
CA GLY A 140 -12.89 0.13 -26.56
C GLY A 140 -13.40 0.31 -27.98
N SER A 141 -13.64 -0.79 -28.67
CA SER A 141 -14.02 -0.78 -30.09
C SER A 141 -15.40 -0.19 -30.36
N GLU A 142 -16.30 -0.16 -29.38
CA GLU A 142 -17.65 0.38 -29.50
C GLU A 142 -17.77 1.80 -28.89
N GLY A 143 -16.65 2.38 -28.46
CA GLY A 143 -16.57 3.72 -27.85
C GLY A 143 -16.83 3.75 -26.35
N GLU A 144 -16.98 2.60 -25.71
CA GLU A 144 -17.11 2.43 -24.26
C GLU A 144 -15.78 2.71 -23.55
N PRO A 145 -15.79 3.27 -22.32
CA PRO A 145 -14.57 3.45 -21.55
C PRO A 145 -14.01 2.08 -21.12
N VAL A 146 -12.70 1.90 -21.27
CA VAL A 146 -11.97 0.73 -20.75
C VAL A 146 -11.20 1.15 -19.50
N SER A 147 -11.34 0.39 -18.42
CA SER A 147 -10.61 0.63 -17.17
C SER A 147 -9.09 0.54 -17.38
N VAL A 148 -8.37 1.49 -16.80
CA VAL A 148 -6.91 1.61 -16.89
C VAL A 148 -6.33 1.85 -15.50
N LYS A 149 -5.29 1.08 -15.15
CA LYS A 149 -4.47 1.35 -13.97
C LYS A 149 -3.20 2.05 -14.40
N THR A 150 -2.83 3.13 -13.71
CA THR A 150 -1.61 3.90 -13.97
C THR A 150 -0.55 3.58 -12.92
N PHE A 151 0.71 3.65 -13.33
CA PHE A 151 1.84 3.41 -12.45
C PHE A 151 2.83 4.57 -12.49
N MET A 152 3.39 4.89 -11.33
CA MET A 152 4.52 5.79 -11.20
C MET A 152 5.78 5.02 -10.87
N PHE A 153 6.91 5.58 -11.29
CA PHE A 153 8.24 5.14 -10.89
C PHE A 153 8.97 6.26 -10.20
N GLY A 154 9.74 5.92 -9.17
CA GLY A 154 10.66 6.87 -8.59
C GLY A 154 11.50 6.27 -7.49
N GLN A 155 12.49 7.04 -7.07
CA GLN A 155 13.41 6.65 -6.03
C GLN A 155 12.82 6.97 -4.67
N VAL A 156 12.89 6.03 -3.74
CA VAL A 156 12.46 6.26 -2.34
C VAL A 156 13.52 7.12 -1.66
N GLU A 157 13.14 8.32 -1.23
CA GLU A 157 14.04 9.28 -0.59
C GLU A 157 13.96 9.22 0.94
N LYS A 158 12.74 9.03 1.45
CA LYS A 158 12.45 9.02 2.88
C LYS A 158 11.41 7.95 3.19
N ILE A 159 11.45 7.45 4.42
CA ILE A 159 10.38 6.61 4.96
C ILE A 159 9.90 7.23 6.27
N GLN A 160 8.60 7.25 6.46
CA GLN A 160 7.96 7.63 7.71
C GLN A 160 7.20 6.42 8.24
N PHE A 161 7.36 6.18 9.54
CA PHE A 161 6.62 5.15 10.25
C PHE A 161 5.50 5.83 11.03
N ASP A 162 4.26 5.44 10.75
CA ASP A 162 3.10 5.87 11.52
C ASP A 162 2.28 4.67 11.94
N ASN A 163 2.02 4.54 13.24
CA ASN A 163 1.19 3.49 13.86
C ASN A 163 1.49 2.03 13.46
N GLY A 164 2.68 1.73 12.93
CA GLY A 164 3.08 0.39 12.47
C GLY A 164 2.96 0.17 10.96
N SER A 165 2.61 1.22 10.21
CA SER A 165 2.66 1.26 8.75
C SER A 165 3.85 2.09 8.30
N ALA A 166 4.47 1.69 7.20
CA ALA A 166 5.55 2.42 6.55
C ALA A 166 5.01 3.18 5.33
N LEU A 167 5.23 4.49 5.31
CA LEU A 167 4.97 5.37 4.17
C LEU A 167 6.30 5.74 3.52
N LEU A 168 6.40 5.48 2.22
CA LEU A 168 7.54 5.79 1.38
C LEU A 168 7.32 7.14 0.71
N PHE A 169 8.34 7.97 0.69
CA PHE A 169 8.33 9.27 0.05
C PHE A 169 9.14 9.20 -1.24
N VAL A 170 8.49 9.50 -2.36
CA VAL A 170 9.10 9.62 -3.69
C VAL A 170 8.84 11.05 -4.14
N GLY A 171 9.86 11.92 -4.07
CA GLY A 171 9.64 13.37 -4.08
C GLY A 171 8.62 13.80 -3.01
N ASN A 172 7.55 14.47 -3.45
CA ASN A 172 6.47 14.94 -2.57
C ASN A 172 5.28 13.95 -2.45
N ARG A 173 5.37 12.74 -3.02
CA ARG A 173 4.31 11.74 -2.94
C ARG A 173 4.55 10.77 -1.79
N GLU A 174 3.49 10.49 -1.05
CA GLU A 174 3.43 9.44 -0.04
C GLU A 174 2.83 8.17 -0.65
N ILE A 175 3.55 7.06 -0.54
CA ILE A 175 3.16 5.75 -1.06
C ILE A 175 3.15 4.75 0.10
N ALA A 176 2.04 4.05 0.32
CA ALA A 176 2.01 2.99 1.32
C ALA A 176 2.89 1.82 0.89
N LEU A 177 3.60 1.20 1.83
CA LEU A 177 4.43 0.03 1.52
C LEU A 177 3.63 -1.12 0.88
N SER A 178 2.35 -1.25 1.24
CA SER A 178 1.43 -2.23 0.63
C SER A 178 1.19 -2.02 -0.86
N ASP A 179 1.37 -0.79 -1.34
CA ASP A 179 1.02 -0.41 -2.71
C ASP A 179 2.24 -0.49 -3.64
N VAL A 180 3.42 -0.81 -3.10
CA VAL A 180 4.62 -1.05 -3.88
C VAL A 180 4.47 -2.37 -4.64
N HIS A 181 4.38 -2.29 -5.97
CA HIS A 181 4.28 -3.46 -6.85
C HIS A 181 5.65 -4.09 -7.11
N THR A 182 6.66 -3.28 -7.42
CA THR A 182 8.01 -3.79 -7.69
C THR A 182 9.08 -2.87 -7.12
N VAL A 183 10.26 -3.44 -6.87
CA VAL A 183 11.45 -2.75 -6.39
C VAL A 183 12.62 -3.10 -7.30
N SER A 184 13.32 -2.10 -7.83
CA SER A 184 14.49 -2.26 -8.70
C SER A 184 15.69 -1.45 -8.18
N ARG A 185 16.89 -1.76 -8.70
CA ARG A 185 18.14 -1.05 -8.40
C ARG A 185 18.36 0.10 -9.36
#